data_AF-A0AAJ3JU37-F1
#
_entry.id   AF-A0AAJ3JU37-F1
#
_cell.length_a   1.000
_cell.length_b   1.000
_cell.length_c   1.000
_cell.angle_alpha   90.00
_cell.angle_beta   90.00
_cell.angle_gamma   90.00
#
_symmetry.space_group_name_H-M   'P 1'
#
loop_
_entity.id
_entity.type
_entity.pdbx_description
1 polymer ?
#
loop_
_entity_poly.entity_id
_entity_poly.type
_entity_poly.pdbx_seq_one_letter_code
_entity_poly.pdbx_strand_id
1 'polypeptide(L)'
;MKHALIVAAAAALLTLTACSGDKGPTKEDGVKVVEGFFTEQGRQATLQRSWRFEVTDAGGLDLDCEKKPNGDQECMVGGSVKALGYIGGQPTKDEPSTLKPKLRALFRPQGEGWQVVEVTDEGTSAG
;
A
#
# COMPACT_ATOMS: atom_id res chain seq x y z
N MET A 1 36.97 -54.48 -16.48
CA MET A 1 35.78 -54.42 -15.61
C MET A 1 35.31 -52.96 -15.62
N LYS A 2 34.48 -52.57 -16.59
CA LYS A 2 33.02 -52.31 -16.50
C LYS A 2 32.64 -51.50 -15.25
N HIS A 3 32.33 -50.21 -15.45
CA HIS A 3 31.03 -49.54 -15.26
C HIS A 3 31.17 -48.12 -15.84
N ALA A 4 30.66 -47.85 -17.05
CA ALA A 4 29.28 -47.50 -17.40
C ALA A 4 29.01 -45.98 -17.27
N LEU A 5 28.92 -45.35 -18.46
CA LEU A 5 28.33 -44.05 -18.75
C LEU A 5 26.98 -43.85 -18.07
N ILE A 6 26.70 -42.64 -17.56
CA ILE A 6 25.43 -41.93 -17.85
C ILE A 6 25.73 -40.44 -18.06
N VAL A 7 25.55 -40.00 -19.30
CA VAL A 7 25.35 -38.60 -19.71
C VAL A 7 23.91 -38.23 -19.38
N ALA A 8 23.69 -37.07 -18.77
CA ALA A 8 22.42 -36.36 -18.91
C ALA A 8 22.68 -34.85 -18.81
N ALA A 9 22.86 -34.24 -19.97
CA ALA A 9 22.59 -32.82 -20.15
C ALA A 9 21.10 -32.59 -19.85
N ALA A 10 20.80 -31.72 -18.90
CA ALA A 10 19.51 -31.06 -18.80
C ALA A 10 19.77 -29.55 -18.94
N ALA A 11 19.67 -29.11 -20.19
CA ALA A 11 19.48 -27.73 -20.54
C ALA A 11 18.21 -27.16 -19.87
N ALA A 12 18.17 -25.83 -19.81
CA ALA A 12 17.00 -24.99 -19.54
C ALA A 12 16.53 -24.87 -18.08
N LEU A 13 17.25 -24.04 -17.31
CA LEU A 13 16.60 -23.12 -16.38
C LEU A 13 16.35 -21.78 -17.09
N LEU A 14 15.55 -21.82 -18.16
CA LEU A 14 14.88 -20.63 -18.69
C LEU A 14 13.49 -20.57 -18.04
N THR A 15 13.44 -20.17 -16.78
CA THR A 15 12.19 -19.78 -16.11
C THR A 15 12.37 -18.42 -15.48
N LEU A 16 12.67 -17.42 -16.31
CA LEU A 16 12.30 -16.03 -16.03
C LEU A 16 11.09 -15.68 -16.90
N THR A 17 10.04 -16.50 -16.81
CA THR A 17 8.69 -15.99 -17.03
C THR A 17 8.32 -15.19 -15.78
N ALA A 18 8.91 -14.01 -15.62
CA ALA A 18 8.24 -12.92 -14.92
C ALA A 18 7.10 -12.47 -15.84
N CYS A 19 6.07 -13.32 -15.97
CA CYS A 19 4.73 -12.85 -16.22
C CYS A 19 4.36 -12.08 -14.95
N SER A 20 4.78 -10.81 -14.88
CA SER A 20 4.27 -9.84 -13.93
C SER A 20 2.80 -9.68 -14.26
N GLY A 21 1.99 -10.64 -13.80
CA GLY A 21 0.54 -10.57 -13.92
C GLY A 21 0.10 -9.25 -13.32
N ASP A 22 -0.95 -8.69 -13.90
CA ASP A 22 -1.76 -7.56 -13.46
C ASP A 22 -2.06 -7.55 -11.94
N LYS A 23 -1.03 -7.43 -11.10
CA LYS A 23 -1.19 -7.32 -9.66
C LYS A 23 -1.47 -5.86 -9.39
N GLY A 24 -2.75 -5.56 -9.19
CA GLY A 24 -3.23 -4.25 -8.76
C GLY A 24 -2.57 -3.80 -7.45
N PRO A 25 -2.90 -2.58 -6.98
CA PRO A 25 -2.42 -2.05 -5.72
C PRO A 25 -2.62 -3.03 -4.56
N THR A 26 -1.63 -3.07 -3.68
CA THR A 26 -1.59 -3.98 -2.53
C THR A 26 -2.13 -3.31 -1.27
N LYS A 27 -2.33 -4.09 -0.19
CA LYS A 27 -2.71 -3.51 1.11
C LYS A 27 -1.64 -2.53 1.62
N GLU A 28 -0.38 -2.82 1.35
CA GLU A 28 0.75 -1.94 1.67
C GLU A 28 0.66 -0.61 0.93
N ASP A 29 0.15 -0.60 -0.30
CA ASP A 29 -0.10 0.64 -1.04
C ASP A 29 -1.29 1.42 -0.46
N GLY A 30 -2.33 0.72 0.00
CA GLY A 30 -3.43 1.34 0.76
C GLY A 30 -2.97 1.96 2.08
N VAL A 31 -2.05 1.31 2.81
CA VAL A 31 -1.44 1.90 4.02
C VAL A 31 -0.74 3.21 3.68
N LYS A 32 0.07 3.26 2.61
CA LYS A 32 0.74 4.49 2.17
C LYS A 32 -0.25 5.60 1.81
N VAL A 33 -1.40 5.26 1.22
CA VAL A 33 -2.48 6.23 0.96
C VAL A 33 -2.99 6.81 2.27
N VAL A 34 -3.32 5.98 3.26
CA VAL A 34 -3.83 6.43 4.56
C VAL A 34 -2.78 7.31 5.27
N GLU A 35 -1.55 6.83 5.40
CA GLU A 35 -0.46 7.55 6.07
C GLU A 35 -0.14 8.88 5.38
N GLY A 36 -0.03 8.87 4.05
CA GLY A 36 0.24 10.07 3.26
C GLY A 36 -0.87 11.11 3.39
N PHE A 37 -2.13 10.68 3.25
CA PHE A 37 -3.29 11.56 3.34
C PHE A 37 -3.39 12.22 4.73
N PHE A 38 -3.38 11.43 5.81
CA PHE A 38 -3.51 11.98 7.17
C PHE A 38 -2.26 12.69 7.67
N THR A 39 -1.08 12.37 7.13
CA THR A 39 0.11 13.20 7.35
C THR A 39 -0.09 14.58 6.74
N GLU A 40 -0.55 14.68 5.50
CA GLU A 40 -0.76 15.98 4.86
C GLU A 40 -1.88 16.78 5.54
N GLN A 41 -3.02 16.13 5.84
CA GLN A 41 -4.11 16.76 6.58
C GLN A 41 -3.66 17.29 7.94
N GLY A 42 -2.93 16.49 8.72
CA GLY A 42 -2.47 16.93 10.04
C GLY A 42 -1.42 18.05 9.96
N ARG A 43 -0.54 18.05 8.94
CA ARG A 43 0.40 19.16 8.70
C ARG A 43 -0.34 20.47 8.41
N GLN A 44 -1.42 20.41 7.63
CA GLN A 44 -2.24 21.58 7.30
C GLN A 44 -3.04 22.06 8.52
N ALA A 45 -3.65 21.15 9.27
CA ALA A 45 -4.49 21.48 10.42
C ALA A 45 -3.70 22.00 11.63
N THR A 46 -2.49 21.48 11.86
CA THR A 46 -1.69 21.81 13.06
C THR A 46 -0.59 22.83 12.80
N LEU A 47 -0.29 23.13 11.53
CA LEU A 47 0.90 23.88 11.10
C LEU A 47 2.24 23.26 11.54
N GLN A 48 2.25 22.00 11.99
CA GLN A 48 3.44 21.28 12.41
C GLN A 48 4.05 20.50 11.23
N ARG A 49 5.16 20.99 10.66
CA ARG A 49 5.85 20.30 9.54
C ARG A 49 6.35 18.90 9.91
N SER A 50 6.64 18.67 11.18
CA SER A 50 7.07 17.38 11.73
C SER A 50 5.93 16.42 12.00
N TRP A 51 4.66 16.83 11.77
CA TRP A 51 3.53 15.92 11.89
C TRP A 51 3.70 14.71 10.96
N ARG A 52 3.43 13.53 11.50
CA ARG A 52 3.37 12.25 10.79
C ARG A 52 2.18 11.45 11.30
N PHE A 53 1.50 10.76 10.40
CA PHE A 53 0.48 9.77 10.73
C PHE A 53 1.01 8.40 10.33
N GLU A 54 1.06 7.48 11.29
CA GLU A 54 1.61 6.13 11.09
C GLU A 54 0.56 5.08 11.43
N VAL A 55 0.37 4.12 10.54
CA VAL A 55 -0.50 2.97 10.74
C VAL A 55 0.30 1.89 11.46
N THR A 56 -0.13 1.55 12.68
CA THR A 56 0.51 0.51 13.51
C THR A 56 -0.08 -0.87 13.30
N ASP A 57 -1.31 -0.96 12.79
CA ASP A 57 -2.01 -2.20 12.46
C ASP A 57 -2.98 -1.95 11.30
N ALA A 58 -2.83 -2.73 10.22
CA ALA A 58 -3.66 -2.66 9.02
C ALA A 58 -4.42 -3.97 8.76
N GLY A 59 -4.55 -4.85 9.76
CA GLY A 59 -5.20 -6.16 9.58
C GLY A 59 -6.67 -6.05 9.12
N GLY A 60 -7.34 -4.95 9.49
CA GLY A 60 -8.71 -4.64 9.07
C GLY A 60 -8.81 -3.78 7.81
N LEU A 61 -7.69 -3.38 7.19
CA LEU A 61 -7.71 -2.55 5.99
C LEU A 61 -8.12 -3.39 4.78
N ASP A 62 -8.93 -2.81 3.91
CA ASP A 62 -9.37 -3.44 2.68
C ASP A 62 -9.22 -2.51 1.47
N LEU A 63 -9.00 -3.11 0.29
CA LEU A 63 -8.90 -2.41 -0.98
C LEU A 63 -9.83 -3.06 -1.99
N ASP A 64 -10.74 -2.26 -2.53
CA ASP A 64 -11.58 -2.64 -3.67
C ASP A 64 -11.16 -1.82 -4.88
N CYS A 65 -10.57 -2.47 -5.89
CA CYS A 65 -9.90 -1.82 -7.02
C CYS A 65 -10.58 -2.13 -8.36
N GLU A 66 -10.83 -1.08 -9.14
CA GLU A 66 -11.29 -1.16 -10.52
C GLU A 66 -10.18 -0.74 -11.50
N LYS A 67 -9.86 -1.64 -12.44
CA LYS A 67 -8.92 -1.35 -13.53
C LYS A 67 -9.55 -0.40 -14.55
N LYS A 68 -8.90 0.72 -14.82
CA LYS A 68 -9.32 1.69 -15.83
C LYS A 68 -8.71 1.36 -17.21
N PRO A 69 -9.31 1.82 -18.32
CA PRO A 69 -8.84 1.52 -19.68
C PRO A 69 -7.40 1.96 -19.98
N ASN A 70 -6.89 2.96 -19.27
CA ASN A 70 -5.54 3.49 -19.41
C ASN A 70 -4.50 2.74 -18.56
N GLY A 71 -4.90 1.68 -17.86
CA GLY A 71 -4.02 0.90 -16.97
C GLY A 71 -3.90 1.45 -15.55
N ASP A 72 -4.46 2.63 -15.26
CA ASP A 72 -4.61 3.11 -13.89
C ASP A 72 -5.59 2.20 -13.12
N GLN A 73 -5.50 2.21 -11.79
CA GLN A 73 -6.38 1.48 -10.88
C GLN A 73 -7.01 2.48 -9.93
N GLU A 74 -8.34 2.58 -9.93
CA GLU A 74 -9.06 3.35 -8.92
C GLU A 74 -9.45 2.40 -7.80
N CYS A 75 -8.98 2.65 -6.58
CA CYS A 75 -9.28 1.80 -5.44
C CYS A 75 -10.01 2.57 -4.35
N MET A 76 -11.00 1.93 -3.75
CA MET A 76 -11.51 2.31 -2.44
C MET A 76 -10.66 1.68 -1.35
N VAL A 77 -9.97 2.55 -0.59
CA VAL A 77 -9.19 2.20 0.61
C VAL A 77 -10.11 2.36 1.82
N GLY A 78 -10.51 1.23 2.40
CA GLY A 78 -11.57 1.14 3.40
C GLY A 78 -11.23 0.25 4.60
N GLY A 79 -12.25 -0.08 5.39
CA GLY A 79 -12.13 -1.00 6.53
C GLY A 79 -11.69 -0.29 7.81
N SER A 80 -10.70 -0.84 8.50
CA SER A 80 -10.15 -0.26 9.73
C SER A 80 -8.63 -0.37 9.84
N VAL A 81 -8.03 0.65 10.45
CA VAL A 81 -6.62 0.67 10.84
C VAL A 81 -6.49 1.12 12.28
N LYS A 82 -5.41 0.73 12.94
CA LYS A 82 -4.93 1.43 14.16
C LYS A 82 -3.78 2.32 13.78
N ALA A 83 -3.76 3.54 14.31
CA ALA A 83 -2.76 4.53 13.95
C ALA A 83 -2.42 5.48 15.09
N LEU A 84 -1.24 6.09 14.98
CA LEU A 84 -0.74 7.13 15.86
C LEU A 84 -0.31 8.36 15.05
N GLY A 85 -0.57 9.53 15.61
CA GLY A 85 0.03 10.78 15.15
C GLY A 85 1.30 11.06 15.92
N TYR A 86 2.33 11.55 15.24
CA TYR A 86 3.61 11.94 15.83
C TYR A 86 3.94 13.39 15.51
N ILE A 87 4.56 14.09 16.47
CA ILE A 87 5.15 15.42 16.28
C ILE A 87 6.60 15.36 16.75
N GLY A 88 7.55 15.61 15.84
CA GLY A 88 8.97 15.60 16.19
C GLY A 88 9.48 14.25 16.69
N GLY A 89 8.88 13.15 16.23
CA GLY A 89 9.23 11.79 16.66
C GLY A 89 8.63 11.36 18.00
N GLN A 90 7.77 12.19 18.62
CA GLN A 90 7.03 11.81 19.82
C GLN A 90 5.57 11.53 19.45
N PRO A 91 5.00 10.40 19.91
CA PRO A 91 3.59 10.13 19.69
C PRO A 91 2.74 11.16 20.44
N THR A 92 1.61 11.52 19.85
CA THR A 92 0.66 12.48 20.40
C THR A 92 -0.34 11.88 21.38
N LYS A 93 -0.33 10.54 21.50
CA LYS A 93 -1.14 9.74 22.41
C LYS A 93 -0.33 8.52 22.85
N ASP A 94 -0.68 7.95 24.00
CA ASP A 94 -0.02 6.75 24.52
C ASP A 94 -0.43 5.48 23.75
N GLU A 95 -1.67 5.43 23.24
CA GLU A 95 -2.22 4.26 22.55
C GLU A 95 -2.72 4.59 21.14
N PRO A 96 -2.54 3.68 20.16
CA PRO A 96 -3.12 3.82 18.83
C PRO A 96 -4.64 3.92 18.87
N SER A 97 -5.19 4.80 18.03
CA SER A 97 -6.64 4.94 17.85
C SER A 97 -7.10 4.19 16.61
N THR A 98 -8.32 3.64 16.66
CA THR A 98 -8.95 3.03 15.48
C THR A 98 -9.48 4.12 14.56
N LEU A 99 -9.17 4.00 13.27
CA LEU A 99 -9.69 4.83 12.20
C LEU A 99 -10.36 3.95 11.15
N LYS A 100 -11.48 4.42 10.60
CA LYS A 100 -12.18 3.77 9.49
C LYS A 100 -12.01 4.62 8.24
N PRO A 101 -10.89 4.47 7.50
CA PRO A 101 -10.65 5.25 6.30
C PRO A 101 -11.73 4.95 5.27
N LYS A 102 -12.06 5.95 4.46
CA LYS A 102 -12.86 5.78 3.27
C LYS A 102 -12.30 6.69 2.19
N LEU A 103 -11.15 6.30 1.66
CA LEU A 103 -10.38 7.10 0.71
C LEU A 103 -10.46 6.48 -0.68
N ARG A 104 -10.88 7.25 -1.67
CA ARG A 104 -10.75 6.89 -3.09
C ARG A 104 -9.36 7.29 -3.55
N ALA A 105 -8.58 6.34 -4.06
CA ALA A 105 -7.24 6.59 -4.56
C ALA A 105 -7.09 6.16 -6.02
N LEU A 106 -6.50 7.02 -6.84
CA LEU A 106 -6.09 6.69 -8.20
C LEU A 106 -4.61 6.29 -8.20
N PHE A 107 -4.34 5.06 -8.61
CA PHE A 107 -3.00 4.50 -8.75
C PHE A 107 -2.59 4.40 -10.21
N ARG A 108 -1.38 4.84 -10.53
CA ARG A 108 -0.76 4.70 -11.84
C ARG A 108 0.38 3.68 -11.80
N PRO A 109 0.47 2.73 -12.74
CA PRO A 109 1.60 1.82 -12.81
C PRO A 109 2.92 2.59 -12.92
N GLN A 110 3.90 2.26 -12.08
CA GLN A 110 5.23 2.87 -12.08
C GLN A 110 6.30 1.80 -11.83
N GLY A 111 6.93 1.32 -12.90
CA GLY A 111 7.90 0.22 -12.82
C GLY A 111 7.21 -1.05 -12.28
N GLU A 112 7.72 -1.58 -11.17
CA GLU A 112 7.15 -2.73 -10.47
C GLU A 112 6.09 -2.35 -9.41
N GLY A 113 5.84 -1.06 -9.20
CA GLY A 113 4.95 -0.55 -8.16
C GLY A 113 3.83 0.34 -8.68
N TRP A 114 3.16 0.99 -7.74
CA TRP A 114 2.02 1.86 -7.98
C TRP A 114 2.29 3.25 -7.43
N GLN A 115 2.19 4.27 -8.28
CA GLN A 115 2.23 5.67 -7.87
C GLN A 115 0.83 6.13 -7.49
N VAL A 116 0.67 6.73 -6.30
CA VAL A 116 -0.55 7.42 -5.91
C VAL A 116 -0.63 8.76 -6.65
N VAL A 117 -1.65 8.94 -7.49
CA VAL A 117 -1.84 10.16 -8.31
C VAL A 117 -2.85 11.11 -7.67
N GLU A 118 -3.92 10.55 -7.11
CA GLU A 118 -5.00 11.29 -6.49
C GLU A 118 -5.51 10.54 -5.27
N VAL A 119 -5.90 11.28 -4.23
CA VAL A 119 -6.59 10.73 -3.06
C VAL A 119 -7.72 11.69 -2.68
N THR A 120 -8.94 11.16 -2.60
CA THR A 120 -10.13 11.88 -2.20
C THR A 120 -10.76 11.19 -0.99
N ASP A 121 -11.10 11.95 0.04
CA ASP A 121 -11.83 11.43 1.20
C ASP A 121 -13.34 11.38 0.93
N GLU A 122 -13.94 10.21 1.11
CA GLU A 122 -15.36 9.94 0.88
C GLU A 122 -16.17 9.74 2.18
N GLY A 123 -15.61 10.17 3.31
CA GLY A 123 -16.27 10.13 4.61
C GLY A 123 -15.56 9.23 5.61
N THR A 124 -14.25 9.41 5.75
CA THR A 124 -13.48 8.78 6.81
C THR A 124 -14.07 9.14 8.18
N SER A 125 -14.11 8.16 9.09
CA SER A 125 -14.67 8.34 10.43
C SER A 125 -13.75 7.77 11.51
N ALA A 126 -13.87 8.34 12.72
CA ALA A 126 -13.27 7.77 13.92
C ALA A 126 -14.00 6.45 14.28
N GLY A 127 -13.21 5.44 14.68
CA GLY A 127 -13.65 4.07 14.90
C GLY A 127 -14.47 3.84 16.15
#